data_AF-A0A1Q2CEZ9-F1
#
_entry.id   AF-A0A1Q2CEZ9-F1
#
_cell.length_a   1.000
_cell.length_b   1.000
_cell.length_c   1.000
_cell.angle_alpha   90.00
_cell.angle_beta   90.00
_cell.angle_gamma   90.00
#
_symmetry.space_group_name_H-M   'P 1'
#
loop_
_entity.id
_entity.type
_entity.pdbx_description
1 polymer ?
#
loop_
_entity_poly.entity_id
_entity_poly.type
_entity_poly.pdbx_seq_one_letter_code
_entity_poly.pdbx_strand_id
1 'polypeptide(L)'
;MGPAFGVTLAISATAERLGVRPTLATITCLAVFVSYGLFHTWRAARETANPAKIRLVRIISHGLSTLGGFVGFHARNLFAVLIPYPSELLNAVWTAMFAALVYSGATRLLSRETDSRSLFLRARRDMGLDAWNYAKAASRIHEVPSVAVHAIILAEAVQRPRWFRKIETVLPPLMRMAGRDATTGIAQMRSVTALSDEESIDMLCIDMKNWLSHHPDVSLENLDDFGDYATHHSADAVFVDSAKGFHAELAELITE
;
A
#
# COMPACT_ATOMS: atom_id res chain seq x y z
N MET A 1 -23.67 12.42 14.40
CA MET A 1 -24.53 13.40 13.68
C MET A 1 -23.79 14.12 12.58
N GLY A 2 -22.71 14.85 12.88
CA GLY A 2 -22.04 15.75 11.93
C GLY A 2 -21.76 15.17 10.54
N PRO A 3 -21.12 14.00 10.41
CA PRO A 3 -20.82 13.42 9.09
C PRO A 3 -22.07 13.05 8.29
N ALA A 4 -23.06 12.41 8.93
CA ALA A 4 -24.29 12.00 8.25
C ALA A 4 -25.13 13.20 7.80
N PHE A 5 -25.21 14.25 8.62
CA PHE A 5 -25.85 15.51 8.26
C PHE A 5 -25.19 16.15 7.04
N GLY A 6 -23.86 16.33 7.06
CA GLY A 6 -23.14 16.97 5.96
C GLY A 6 -23.22 16.17 4.66
N VAL A 7 -23.13 14.84 4.76
CA VAL A 7 -23.18 13.95 3.59
C VAL A 7 -24.58 13.91 2.97
N THR A 8 -25.66 13.79 3.76
CA THR A 8 -27.02 13.81 3.18
C THR A 8 -27.40 15.19 2.65
N LEU A 9 -26.96 16.26 3.30
CA LEU A 9 -27.10 17.63 2.80
C LEU A 9 -26.42 17.77 1.43
N ALA A 10 -25.15 17.36 1.32
CA ALA A 10 -24.39 17.39 0.07
C ALA A 10 -25.04 16.57 -1.04
N ILE A 11 -25.42 15.32 -0.74
CA ILE A 11 -26.02 14.39 -1.71
C ILE A 11 -27.39 14.89 -2.17
N SER A 12 -28.24 15.38 -1.26
CA SER A 12 -29.58 15.85 -1.61
C SER A 12 -29.54 17.12 -2.46
N ALA A 13 -28.69 18.10 -2.13
CA ALA A 13 -28.53 19.29 -2.96
C ALA A 13 -27.87 18.99 -4.31
N THR A 14 -26.93 18.04 -4.35
CA THR A 14 -26.29 17.59 -5.59
C THR A 14 -27.28 16.87 -6.49
N ALA A 15 -28.10 15.98 -5.94
CA ALA A 15 -29.16 15.29 -6.68
C ALA A 15 -30.15 16.27 -7.31
N GLU A 16 -30.55 17.29 -6.55
CA GLU A 16 -31.45 18.35 -7.03
C GLU A 16 -30.85 19.11 -8.22
N ARG A 17 -29.56 19.46 -8.16
CA ARG A 17 -28.83 20.12 -9.26
C ARG A 17 -28.64 19.24 -10.49
N LEU A 18 -28.57 17.93 -10.31
CA LEU A 18 -28.44 16.96 -11.40
C LEU A 18 -29.80 16.51 -11.97
N GLY A 19 -30.92 17.05 -11.47
CA GLY A 19 -32.26 16.65 -11.89
C GLY A 19 -32.69 15.26 -11.40
N VAL A 20 -31.95 14.69 -10.44
CA VAL A 20 -32.26 13.40 -9.81
C VAL A 20 -33.14 13.62 -8.59
N ARG A 21 -34.07 12.70 -8.30
CA ARG A 21 -34.95 12.79 -7.12
C ARG A 21 -34.13 12.81 -5.82
N PRO A 22 -34.10 13.92 -5.05
CA PRO A 22 -33.27 14.04 -3.85
C PRO A 22 -33.63 13.05 -2.75
N THR A 23 -34.90 12.64 -2.69
CA THR A 23 -35.41 11.64 -1.76
C THR A 23 -34.77 10.28 -1.98
N LEU A 24 -34.74 9.79 -3.23
CA LEU A 24 -34.13 8.51 -3.58
C LEU A 24 -32.63 8.52 -3.28
N ALA A 25 -31.92 9.56 -3.68
CA ALA A 25 -30.49 9.69 -3.41
C ALA A 25 -30.17 9.66 -1.90
N THR A 26 -31.00 10.32 -1.10
CA THR A 26 -30.86 10.34 0.37
C THR A 26 -31.16 8.99 1.00
N ILE A 27 -32.23 8.30 0.57
CA ILE A 27 -32.58 6.96 1.05
C ILE A 27 -31.46 5.97 0.74
N THR A 28 -30.95 5.98 -0.49
CA THR A 28 -29.83 5.12 -0.88
C THR A 28 -28.59 5.41 -0.05
N CYS A 29 -28.25 6.67 0.17
CA CYS A 29 -27.13 7.05 1.03
C CYS A 29 -27.28 6.52 2.46
N LEU A 30 -28.45 6.71 3.08
CA LEU A 30 -28.70 6.24 4.43
C LEU A 30 -28.69 4.72 4.53
N ALA A 31 -29.23 4.02 3.52
CA ALA A 31 -29.21 2.56 3.45
C ALA A 31 -27.76 2.03 3.40
N VAL A 32 -26.90 2.61 2.55
CA VAL A 32 -25.47 2.25 2.48
C VAL A 32 -24.78 2.50 3.82
N PHE A 33 -25.02 3.66 4.44
CA PHE A 33 -24.41 4.03 5.71
C PHE A 33 -24.80 3.07 6.84
N VAL A 34 -26.09 2.74 6.94
CA VAL A 34 -26.61 1.79 7.94
C VAL A 34 -26.09 0.38 7.68
N SER A 35 -26.11 -0.11 6.44
CA SER A 35 -25.59 -1.44 6.10
C SER A 35 -24.10 -1.58 6.43
N TYR A 36 -23.31 -0.55 6.10
CA TYR A 36 -21.88 -0.52 6.43
C TYR A 36 -21.65 -0.58 7.94
N GLY A 37 -22.36 0.25 8.70
CA GLY A 37 -22.20 0.28 10.15
C GLY A 37 -22.74 -0.98 10.84
N LEU A 38 -23.79 -1.62 10.33
CA LEU A 38 -24.27 -2.93 10.80
C LEU A 38 -23.23 -4.03 10.55
N PHE A 39 -22.64 -4.09 9.35
CA PHE A 39 -21.59 -5.05 9.01
C PHE A 39 -20.39 -4.95 9.97
N HIS A 40 -19.91 -3.73 10.22
CA HIS A 40 -18.82 -3.49 11.17
C HIS A 40 -19.21 -3.83 12.61
N THR A 41 -20.49 -3.69 12.97
CA THR A 41 -20.98 -4.01 14.31
C THR A 41 -21.02 -5.52 14.53
N TRP A 42 -21.51 -6.24 13.52
CA TRP A 42 -21.51 -7.69 13.51
C TRP A 42 -20.09 -8.26 13.61
N ARG A 43 -19.14 -7.70 12.87
CA ARG A 43 -17.72 -8.08 12.95
C ARG A 43 -17.13 -7.83 14.34
N ALA A 44 -17.29 -6.62 14.88
CA ALA A 44 -16.77 -6.27 16.22
C ALA A 44 -17.40 -7.09 17.36
N ALA A 45 -18.67 -7.48 17.24
CA ALA A 45 -19.36 -8.29 18.23
C ALA A 45 -18.84 -9.74 18.30
N ARG A 46 -18.18 -10.24 17.25
CA ARG A 46 -17.53 -11.57 17.25
C ARG A 46 -16.20 -11.59 18.00
N GLU A 47 -15.53 -10.44 18.09
CA GLU A 47 -14.16 -10.34 18.61
C GLU A 47 -14.11 -9.90 20.10
N THR A 48 -15.24 -9.65 20.74
CA THR A 48 -15.29 -8.99 22.07
C THR A 48 -16.07 -9.76 23.13
N ALA A 49 -15.56 -9.75 24.37
CA ALA A 49 -16.13 -10.45 25.51
C ALA A 49 -17.43 -9.83 26.06
N ASN A 50 -17.75 -8.57 25.73
CA ASN A 50 -18.98 -7.91 26.17
C ASN A 50 -19.75 -7.25 25.00
N PRO A 51 -20.46 -8.05 24.20
CA PRO A 51 -21.08 -7.60 22.96
C PRO A 51 -22.31 -6.71 23.16
N ALA A 52 -22.87 -6.63 24.39
CA ALA A 52 -24.07 -5.85 24.68
C ALA A 52 -23.80 -4.33 24.70
N LYS A 53 -22.71 -3.90 25.36
CA LYS A 53 -22.34 -2.48 25.43
C LYS A 53 -21.99 -1.91 24.05
N ILE A 54 -21.26 -2.68 23.24
CA ILE A 54 -20.87 -2.29 21.87
C ILE A 54 -22.11 -2.15 20.98
N ARG A 55 -23.06 -3.10 21.08
CA ARG A 55 -24.33 -3.01 20.37
C ARG A 55 -25.12 -1.75 20.74
N LEU A 56 -25.25 -1.44 22.03
CA LEU A 56 -25.99 -0.27 22.49
C LEU A 56 -25.39 1.05 21.98
N VAL A 57 -24.08 1.26 22.18
CA VAL A 57 -23.38 2.47 21.72
C VAL A 57 -23.52 2.66 20.21
N ARG A 58 -23.42 1.56 19.46
CA ARG A 58 -23.56 1.61 18.00
C ARG A 58 -25.00 1.84 17.55
N ILE A 59 -26.01 1.25 18.19
CA ILE A 59 -27.43 1.53 17.88
C ILE A 59 -27.71 3.02 18.09
N ILE A 60 -27.26 3.59 19.22
CA ILE A 60 -27.39 5.02 19.50
C ILE A 60 -26.69 5.83 18.40
N SER A 61 -25.44 5.49 18.05
CA SER A 61 -24.70 6.18 16.98
C SER A 61 -25.40 6.12 15.62
N HIS A 62 -26.01 4.98 15.27
CA HIS A 62 -26.77 4.83 14.01
C HIS A 62 -28.05 5.67 14.04
N GLY A 63 -28.86 5.56 15.10
CA GLY A 63 -30.08 6.37 15.24
C GLY A 63 -29.78 7.87 15.18
N LEU A 64 -28.72 8.29 15.87
CA LEU A 64 -28.24 9.66 15.88
C LEU A 64 -27.76 10.09 14.48
N SER A 65 -27.12 9.21 13.71
CA SER A 65 -26.69 9.48 12.33
C SER A 65 -27.86 9.55 11.36
N THR A 66 -28.86 8.67 11.48
CA THR A 66 -30.09 8.71 10.69
C THR A 66 -30.86 10.01 10.94
N LEU A 67 -30.97 10.42 12.21
CA LEU A 67 -31.58 11.70 12.57
C LEU A 67 -30.80 12.88 11.98
N GLY A 68 -29.46 12.87 12.08
CA GLY A 68 -28.63 13.86 11.42
C GLY A 68 -28.85 13.91 9.90
N GLY A 69 -29.00 12.74 9.27
CA GLY A 69 -29.28 12.63 7.84
C GLY A 69 -30.62 13.22 7.43
N PHE A 70 -31.67 12.96 8.22
CA PHE A 70 -33.01 13.53 8.05
C PHE A 70 -33.01 15.06 8.18
N VAL A 71 -32.33 15.58 9.20
CA VAL A 71 -32.15 17.03 9.39
C VAL A 71 -31.40 17.63 8.20
N GLY A 72 -30.36 16.97 7.69
CA GLY A 72 -29.63 17.40 6.50
C GLY A 72 -30.51 17.48 5.26
N PHE A 73 -31.36 16.48 5.02
CA PHE A 73 -32.27 16.49 3.88
C PHE A 73 -33.25 17.68 3.90
N HIS A 74 -33.80 18.02 5.07
CA HIS A 74 -34.72 19.15 5.21
C HIS A 74 -34.00 20.50 5.20
N ALA A 75 -32.76 20.55 5.68
CA ALA A 75 -31.93 21.75 5.67
C ALA A 75 -31.24 22.02 4.32
N ARG A 76 -31.38 21.14 3.33
CA ARG A 76 -30.66 21.22 2.03
C ARG A 76 -30.86 22.56 1.31
N ASN A 77 -32.08 23.11 1.34
CA ASN A 77 -32.37 24.38 0.67
C ASN A 77 -31.74 25.56 1.39
N LEU A 78 -31.64 25.49 2.72
CA LEU A 78 -31.07 26.55 3.55
C LEU A 78 -29.55 26.63 3.37
N PHE A 79 -28.88 25.48 3.25
CA PHE A 79 -27.42 25.41 3.11
C PHE A 79 -26.94 25.07 1.70
N ALA A 80 -27.82 25.16 0.68
CA ALA A 80 -27.45 24.86 -0.71
C ALA A 80 -26.27 25.72 -1.20
N VAL A 81 -26.15 26.96 -0.70
CA VAL A 81 -25.04 27.88 -1.01
C VAL A 81 -23.68 27.33 -0.57
N LEU A 82 -23.62 26.54 0.50
CA LEU A 82 -22.36 25.97 1.01
C LEU A 82 -21.90 24.75 0.22
N ILE A 83 -22.79 24.17 -0.59
CA ILE A 83 -22.48 22.97 -1.37
C ILE A 83 -22.04 23.45 -2.76
N PRO A 84 -20.82 23.15 -3.21
CA PRO A 84 -20.34 23.51 -4.54
C PRO A 84 -21.10 22.75 -5.63
N TYR A 85 -21.12 23.28 -6.85
CA TYR A 85 -21.69 22.53 -7.98
C TYR A 85 -20.89 21.24 -8.23
N PRO A 86 -21.52 20.18 -8.78
CA PRO A 86 -20.83 18.91 -9.01
C PRO A 86 -19.57 19.05 -9.87
N SER A 87 -19.63 19.92 -10.88
CA SER A 87 -18.49 20.26 -11.73
C SER A 87 -17.36 20.96 -10.96
N GLU A 88 -17.71 21.88 -10.06
CA GLU A 88 -16.73 22.58 -9.20
C GLU A 88 -16.06 21.64 -8.22
N LEU A 89 -16.82 20.71 -7.62
CA LEU A 89 -16.28 19.68 -6.74
C LEU A 89 -15.27 18.80 -7.48
N LEU A 90 -15.64 18.32 -8.68
CA LEU A 90 -14.75 17.51 -9.51
C LEU A 90 -13.48 18.28 -9.89
N ASN A 91 -13.61 19.55 -10.27
CA ASN A 91 -12.47 20.40 -10.57
C ASN A 91 -11.56 20.60 -9.35
N ALA A 92 -12.13 20.83 -8.16
CA ALA A 92 -11.36 20.97 -6.92
C ALA A 92 -10.61 19.68 -6.57
N VAL A 93 -11.25 18.52 -6.69
CA VAL A 93 -10.63 17.22 -6.46
C VAL A 93 -9.48 16.99 -7.45
N TRP A 94 -9.71 17.20 -8.75
CA TRP A 94 -8.67 17.07 -9.76
C TRP A 94 -7.50 18.04 -9.54
N THR A 95 -7.80 19.28 -9.17
CA THR A 95 -6.79 20.29 -8.86
C THR A 95 -5.95 19.88 -7.65
N ALA A 96 -6.60 19.41 -6.57
CA ALA A 96 -5.91 18.94 -5.38
C ALA A 96 -5.05 17.70 -5.66
N MET A 97 -5.56 16.76 -6.47
CA MET A 97 -4.80 15.59 -6.90
C MET A 97 -3.59 15.99 -7.73
N PHE A 98 -3.76 16.88 -8.71
CA PHE A 98 -2.66 17.38 -9.53
C PHE A 98 -1.62 18.11 -8.67
N ALA A 99 -2.04 19.02 -7.79
CA ALA A 99 -1.17 19.71 -6.86
C ALA A 99 -0.40 18.75 -5.95
N ALA A 100 -1.06 17.71 -5.43
CA ALA A 100 -0.43 16.69 -4.60
C ALA A 100 0.62 15.87 -5.40
N LEU A 101 0.31 15.51 -6.65
CA LEU A 101 1.24 14.81 -7.54
C LEU A 101 2.46 15.67 -7.87
N VAL A 102 2.24 16.94 -8.24
CA VAL A 102 3.33 17.89 -8.53
C VAL A 102 4.18 18.13 -7.29
N TYR A 103 3.56 18.35 -6.13
CA TYR A 103 4.28 18.54 -4.87
C TYR A 103 5.07 17.28 -4.49
N SER A 104 4.47 16.08 -4.62
CA SER A 104 5.18 14.83 -4.37
C SER A 104 6.32 14.59 -5.36
N GLY A 105 6.15 15.01 -6.62
CA GLY A 105 7.20 14.90 -7.63
C GLY A 105 8.35 15.87 -7.36
N ALA A 106 8.02 17.13 -7.09
CA ALA A 106 8.96 18.19 -6.76
C ALA A 106 9.75 17.87 -5.48
N THR A 107 9.08 17.42 -4.42
CA THR A 107 9.76 16.98 -3.20
C THR A 107 10.69 15.80 -3.48
N ARG A 108 10.28 14.80 -4.26
CA ARG A 108 11.18 13.69 -4.63
C ARG A 108 12.40 14.13 -5.45
N LEU A 109 12.23 15.10 -6.36
CA LEU A 109 13.33 15.65 -7.16
C LEU A 109 14.27 16.50 -6.31
N LEU A 110 13.73 17.31 -5.38
CA LEU A 110 14.50 18.15 -4.47
C LEU A 110 15.16 17.35 -3.34
N SER A 111 14.57 16.23 -2.93
CA SER A 111 15.11 15.31 -1.92
C SER A 111 16.05 14.25 -2.51
N ARG A 112 16.37 14.30 -3.81
CA ARG A 112 17.28 13.35 -4.45
C ARG A 112 18.74 13.50 -3.99
N GLU A 113 19.00 14.46 -3.10
CA GLU A 113 20.29 14.72 -2.45
C GLU A 113 20.33 14.36 -0.95
N THR A 114 19.29 13.73 -0.39
CA THR A 114 19.28 13.36 1.03
C THR A 114 19.81 11.95 1.25
N ASP A 115 21.10 11.87 1.59
CA ASP A 115 21.81 10.86 2.39
C ASP A 115 21.41 9.39 2.13
N SER A 116 22.29 8.60 1.51
CA SER A 116 22.14 7.14 1.28
C SER A 116 21.65 6.42 2.54
N ARG A 117 22.15 6.84 3.70
CA ARG A 117 21.76 6.32 5.01
C ARG A 117 20.28 6.52 5.34
N SER A 118 19.71 7.65 4.94
CA SER A 118 18.29 7.94 5.14
C SER A 118 17.40 7.04 4.28
N LEU A 119 17.83 6.74 3.05
CA LEU A 119 17.17 5.80 2.15
C LEU A 119 17.26 4.38 2.69
N PHE A 120 18.42 3.97 3.19
CA PHE A 120 18.61 2.67 3.85
C PHE A 120 17.69 2.49 5.05
N LEU A 121 17.65 3.47 5.97
CA LEU A 121 16.79 3.42 7.15
C LEU A 121 15.30 3.34 6.79
N ARG A 122 14.89 4.04 5.73
CA ARG A 122 13.52 3.98 5.22
C ARG A 122 13.21 2.62 4.60
N ALA A 123 14.08 2.12 3.72
CA ALA A 123 13.92 0.82 3.07
C ALA A 123 13.89 -0.32 4.09
N ARG A 124 14.76 -0.28 5.10
CA ARG A 124 14.77 -1.25 6.21
C ARG A 124 13.48 -1.20 7.03
N ARG A 125 12.95 -0.02 7.31
CA ARG A 125 11.65 0.14 7.98
C ARG A 125 10.50 -0.41 7.12
N ASP A 126 10.54 -0.16 5.83
CA ASP A 126 9.55 -0.66 4.87
C ASP A 126 9.69 -2.18 4.63
N MET A 127 10.86 -2.78 4.83
CA MET A 127 11.02 -4.24 4.85
C MET A 127 10.39 -4.86 6.11
N GLY A 128 10.60 -4.22 7.28
CA GLY A 128 10.14 -4.70 8.57
C GLY A 128 11.05 -5.78 9.19
N LEU A 129 10.99 -5.91 10.51
CA LEU A 129 11.90 -6.75 11.30
C LEU A 129 11.74 -8.25 10.99
N ASP A 130 10.52 -8.72 10.77
CA ASP A 130 10.25 -10.14 10.53
C ASP A 130 10.90 -10.61 9.22
N ALA A 131 10.65 -9.90 8.12
CA ALA A 131 11.26 -10.18 6.83
C ALA A 131 12.79 -10.05 6.87
N TRP A 132 13.31 -9.05 7.59
CA TRP A 132 14.76 -8.87 7.80
C TRP A 132 15.40 -10.09 8.48
N ASN A 133 14.83 -10.51 9.61
CA ASN A 133 15.34 -11.67 10.35
C ASN A 133 15.19 -12.97 9.54
N TYR A 134 14.08 -13.09 8.80
CA TYR A 134 13.84 -14.23 7.94
C TYR A 134 14.86 -14.29 6.79
N ALA A 135 15.16 -13.18 6.11
CA ALA A 135 16.18 -13.11 5.07
C ALA A 135 17.56 -13.57 5.57
N LYS A 136 17.94 -13.20 6.80
CA LYS A 136 19.18 -13.66 7.43
C LYS A 136 19.16 -15.16 7.80
N ALA A 137 17.99 -15.72 8.09
CA ALA A 137 17.84 -17.14 8.35
C ALA A 137 17.89 -17.94 7.04
N ALA A 138 17.12 -17.53 6.04
CA ALA A 138 17.07 -18.12 4.71
C ALA A 138 18.44 -18.10 4.03
N SER A 139 19.18 -16.99 4.09
CA SER A 139 20.52 -16.89 3.50
C SER A 139 21.49 -17.93 4.09
N ARG A 140 21.36 -18.23 5.39
CA ARG A 140 22.17 -19.27 6.07
C ARG A 140 21.75 -20.68 5.67
N ILE A 141 20.45 -20.93 5.53
CA ILE A 141 19.91 -22.22 5.08
C ILE A 141 20.35 -22.53 3.65
N HIS A 142 20.34 -21.52 2.78
CA HIS A 142 20.69 -21.66 1.37
C HIS A 142 22.18 -21.46 1.08
N GLU A 143 22.98 -21.10 2.09
CA GLU A 143 24.44 -20.86 1.98
C GLU A 143 24.80 -19.74 0.99
N VAL A 144 24.02 -18.66 0.99
CA VAL A 144 24.25 -17.46 0.17
C VAL A 144 24.58 -16.24 1.05
N PRO A 145 25.37 -15.27 0.55
CA PRO A 145 25.73 -14.09 1.34
C PRO A 145 24.50 -13.28 1.77
N SER A 146 24.32 -13.14 3.09
CA SER A 146 23.21 -12.38 3.67
C SER A 146 23.18 -10.93 3.19
N VAL A 147 24.35 -10.33 2.96
CA VAL A 147 24.47 -8.94 2.48
C VAL A 147 23.83 -8.77 1.11
N ALA A 148 24.13 -9.66 0.16
CA ALA A 148 23.57 -9.63 -1.18
C ALA A 148 22.04 -9.80 -1.16
N VAL A 149 21.52 -10.74 -0.37
CA VAL A 149 20.07 -10.96 -0.21
C VAL A 149 19.37 -9.70 0.30
N HIS A 150 19.92 -9.07 1.35
CA HIS A 150 19.32 -7.86 1.92
C HIS A 150 19.41 -6.67 0.96
N ALA A 151 20.52 -6.51 0.23
CA ALA A 151 20.71 -5.43 -0.72
C ALA A 151 19.66 -5.46 -1.86
N ILE A 152 19.38 -6.64 -2.41
CA ILE A 152 18.33 -6.84 -3.42
C ILE A 152 16.95 -6.51 -2.85
N ILE A 153 16.62 -7.02 -1.67
CA ILE A 153 15.31 -6.78 -1.06
C ILE A 153 15.10 -5.30 -0.73
N LEU A 154 16.14 -4.61 -0.26
CA LEU A 154 16.08 -3.17 0.02
C LEU A 154 15.89 -2.35 -1.27
N ALA A 155 16.58 -2.71 -2.35
CA ALA A 155 16.39 -2.08 -3.66
C ALA A 155 14.96 -2.26 -4.17
N GLU A 156 14.40 -3.47 -4.06
CA GLU A 156 13.00 -3.74 -4.39
C GLU A 156 12.03 -2.93 -3.52
N ALA A 157 12.29 -2.84 -2.21
CA ALA A 157 11.44 -2.10 -1.29
C ALA A 157 11.38 -0.59 -1.58
N VAL A 158 12.47 -0.01 -2.10
CA VAL A 158 12.50 1.40 -2.54
C VAL A 158 11.65 1.62 -3.77
N GLN A 159 11.75 0.73 -4.77
CA GLN A 159 10.97 0.85 -6.00
C GLN A 159 9.49 0.54 -5.78
N ARG A 160 9.16 -0.40 -4.89
CA ARG A 160 7.78 -0.86 -4.63
C ARG A 160 7.43 -0.82 -3.13
N PRO A 161 6.86 0.30 -2.65
CA PRO A 161 6.48 0.46 -1.25
C PRO A 161 5.47 -0.59 -0.77
N ARG A 162 5.48 -0.91 0.53
CA ARG A 162 4.59 -1.90 1.17
C ARG A 162 3.11 -1.79 0.80
N TRP A 163 2.57 -0.58 0.66
CA TRP A 163 1.17 -0.39 0.34
C TRP A 163 0.82 -0.86 -1.08
N PHE A 164 1.77 -0.79 -2.00
CA PHE A 164 1.62 -1.27 -3.38
C PHE A 164 1.61 -2.80 -3.39
N ARG A 165 2.51 -3.45 -2.64
CA ARG A 165 2.52 -4.92 -2.45
C ARG A 165 1.20 -5.44 -1.88
N LYS A 166 0.60 -4.72 -0.92
CA LYS A 166 -0.74 -5.06 -0.38
C LYS A 166 -1.86 -4.96 -1.41
N ILE A 167 -1.73 -4.08 -2.41
CA ILE A 167 -2.68 -4.00 -3.52
C ILE A 167 -2.48 -5.20 -4.47
N GLU A 168 -1.23 -5.57 -4.76
CA GLU A 168 -0.92 -6.77 -5.55
C GLU A 168 -1.48 -8.05 -4.91
N THR A 169 -1.57 -8.14 -3.57
CA THR A 169 -2.19 -9.29 -2.87
C THR A 169 -3.72 -9.34 -3.04
N VAL A 170 -4.37 -8.23 -3.41
CA VAL A 170 -5.83 -8.14 -3.57
C VAL A 170 -6.27 -8.29 -5.05
N LEU A 171 -5.38 -7.98 -5.99
CA LEU A 171 -5.56 -8.21 -7.43
C LEU A 171 -5.34 -9.63 -8.02
N PRO A 172 -4.95 -10.70 -7.30
CA PRO A 172 -4.65 -12.00 -7.92
C PRO A 172 -5.77 -12.65 -8.74
N PRO A 173 -7.08 -12.46 -8.46
CA PRO A 173 -8.13 -13.05 -9.30
C PRO A 173 -8.16 -12.48 -10.72
N LEU A 174 -7.85 -11.19 -10.87
CA LEU A 174 -7.95 -10.48 -12.15
C LEU A 174 -6.75 -10.79 -13.07
N MET A 175 -5.55 -10.88 -12.50
CA MET A 175 -4.33 -11.20 -13.26
C MET A 175 -4.25 -12.69 -13.64
N ARG A 176 -4.76 -13.61 -12.80
CA ARG A 176 -4.90 -15.03 -13.15
C ARG A 176 -5.76 -15.27 -14.39
N MET A 177 -6.84 -14.49 -14.57
CA MET A 177 -7.69 -14.57 -15.76
C MET A 177 -6.95 -14.17 -17.05
N ALA A 178 -5.87 -13.39 -16.95
CA ALA A 178 -5.10 -12.92 -18.10
C ALA A 178 -3.91 -13.85 -18.47
N GLY A 179 -3.68 -14.94 -17.73
CA GLY A 179 -2.64 -15.93 -18.05
C GLY A 179 -1.20 -15.39 -18.07
N ARG A 180 -0.91 -14.35 -17.27
CA ARG A 180 0.42 -13.75 -17.18
C ARG A 180 1.12 -14.15 -15.89
N ASP A 181 2.40 -14.48 -16.00
CA ASP A 181 3.30 -14.62 -14.85
C ASP A 181 3.34 -13.30 -14.07
N ALA A 182 3.11 -13.37 -12.76
CA ALA A 182 3.13 -12.20 -11.89
C ALA A 182 4.41 -12.26 -11.03
N THR A 183 5.19 -11.18 -11.01
CA THR A 183 6.23 -10.99 -10.01
C THR A 183 5.54 -10.65 -8.70
N THR A 184 5.74 -11.47 -7.66
CA THR A 184 5.04 -11.29 -6.38
C THR A 184 5.99 -11.48 -5.20
N GLY A 185 5.65 -10.84 -4.07
CA GLY A 185 6.44 -10.88 -2.84
C GLY A 185 7.45 -9.74 -2.70
N ILE A 186 8.20 -9.75 -1.59
CA ILE A 186 9.13 -8.66 -1.22
C ILE A 186 10.38 -8.62 -2.12
N ALA A 187 10.75 -9.77 -2.70
CA ALA A 187 11.86 -9.91 -3.63
C ALA A 187 11.42 -9.97 -5.11
N GLN A 188 10.13 -9.74 -5.40
CA GLN A 188 9.59 -9.70 -6.77
C GLN A 188 9.94 -10.91 -7.67
N MET A 189 9.97 -12.10 -7.09
CA MET A 189 10.28 -13.31 -7.82
C MET A 189 9.12 -13.71 -8.74
N ARG A 190 9.45 -14.24 -9.94
CA ARG A 190 8.45 -14.71 -10.91
C ARG A 190 7.76 -15.96 -10.38
N SER A 191 6.44 -15.93 -10.25
CA SER A 191 5.65 -17.10 -9.85
C SER A 191 4.26 -17.09 -10.50
N VAL A 192 3.71 -18.29 -10.69
CA VAL A 192 2.33 -18.51 -11.14
C VAL A 192 1.34 -18.28 -9.98
N THR A 193 1.82 -18.30 -8.73
CA THR A 193 1.05 -18.08 -7.51
C THR A 193 1.59 -16.88 -6.73
N ALA A 194 0.70 -16.12 -6.08
CA ALA A 194 1.13 -15.05 -5.19
C ALA A 194 1.98 -15.62 -4.06
N LEU A 195 3.23 -15.17 -3.95
CA LEU A 195 4.18 -15.61 -2.93
C LEU A 195 4.00 -14.79 -1.64
N SER A 196 4.16 -15.45 -0.50
CA SER A 196 4.39 -14.75 0.77
C SER A 196 5.75 -14.03 0.75
N ASP A 197 5.95 -13.10 1.70
CA ASP A 197 7.24 -12.43 1.83
C ASP A 197 8.36 -13.46 2.08
N GLU A 198 8.10 -14.48 2.92
CA GLU A 198 9.02 -15.61 3.19
C GLU A 198 9.31 -16.44 1.94
N GLU A 199 8.28 -16.89 1.21
CA GLU A 199 8.46 -17.71 0.00
C GLU A 199 9.25 -16.95 -1.08
N SER A 200 9.04 -15.64 -1.20
CA SER A 200 9.80 -14.82 -2.14
C SER A 200 11.27 -14.67 -1.74
N ILE A 201 11.59 -14.65 -0.44
CA ILE A 201 12.96 -14.62 0.06
C ILE A 201 13.67 -15.95 -0.19
N ASP A 202 12.99 -17.08 0.05
CA ASP A 202 13.57 -18.40 -0.23
C ASP A 202 13.84 -18.57 -1.73
N MET A 203 12.90 -18.15 -2.58
CA MET A 203 13.10 -18.15 -4.03
C MET A 203 14.30 -17.31 -4.46
N LEU A 204 14.48 -16.12 -3.88
CA LEU A 204 15.64 -15.27 -4.16
C LEU A 204 16.94 -15.98 -3.75
N CYS A 205 16.97 -16.64 -2.59
CA CYS A 205 18.15 -17.37 -2.13
C CYS A 205 18.48 -18.57 -3.04
N ILE A 206 17.46 -19.28 -3.52
CA ILE A 206 17.62 -20.39 -4.48
C ILE A 206 18.15 -19.87 -5.82
N ASP A 207 17.60 -18.76 -6.32
CA ASP A 207 18.03 -18.12 -7.56
C ASP A 207 19.51 -17.68 -7.48
N MET A 208 19.90 -17.00 -6.39
CA MET A 208 21.29 -16.64 -6.12
C MET A 208 22.21 -17.87 -6.07
N LYS A 209 21.80 -18.94 -5.38
CA LYS A 209 22.59 -20.18 -5.29
C LYS A 209 22.77 -20.82 -6.66
N ASN A 210 21.71 -20.85 -7.47
CA ASN A 210 21.76 -21.38 -8.83
C ASN A 210 22.65 -20.52 -9.74
N TRP A 211 22.63 -19.20 -9.59
CA TRP A 211 23.51 -18.33 -10.37
C TRP A 211 24.99 -18.54 -9.99
N LEU A 212 25.29 -18.62 -8.70
CA LEU A 212 26.64 -18.90 -8.18
C LEU A 212 27.18 -20.27 -8.63
N SER A 213 26.34 -21.30 -8.72
CA SER A 213 26.79 -22.62 -9.18
C SER A 213 27.25 -22.62 -10.65
N HIS A 214 26.79 -21.66 -11.45
CA HIS A 214 27.24 -21.45 -12.83
C HIS A 214 28.42 -20.47 -12.92
N HIS A 215 28.77 -19.78 -11.83
CA HIS A 215 29.83 -18.77 -11.76
C HIS A 215 30.72 -19.00 -10.52
N PRO A 216 31.52 -20.10 -10.50
CA PRO A 216 32.24 -20.53 -9.30
C PRO A 216 33.35 -19.57 -8.85
N ASP A 217 33.84 -18.72 -9.76
CA ASP A 217 34.90 -17.74 -9.48
C ASP A 217 34.35 -16.42 -8.91
N VAL A 218 33.03 -16.30 -8.81
CA VAL A 218 32.35 -15.07 -8.41
C VAL A 218 32.02 -15.09 -6.92
N SER A 219 32.27 -13.97 -6.24
CA SER A 219 31.88 -13.77 -4.84
C SER A 219 30.90 -12.62 -4.72
N LEU A 220 29.66 -12.89 -4.29
CA LEU A 220 28.68 -11.83 -4.03
C LEU A 220 29.04 -10.96 -2.80
N GLU A 221 30.17 -11.21 -2.13
CA GLU A 221 30.75 -10.28 -1.16
C GLU A 221 31.53 -9.15 -1.84
N ASN A 222 32.00 -9.37 -3.08
CA ASN A 222 32.57 -8.33 -3.93
C ASN A 222 31.44 -7.54 -4.61
N LEU A 223 31.57 -6.21 -4.60
CA LEU A 223 30.56 -5.28 -5.13
C LEU A 223 30.38 -5.37 -6.65
N ASP A 224 31.46 -5.63 -7.39
CA ASP A 224 31.41 -5.74 -8.86
C ASP A 224 30.67 -7.01 -9.29
N ASP A 225 31.08 -8.13 -8.71
CA ASP A 225 30.45 -9.46 -8.82
C ASP A 225 28.96 -9.44 -8.42
N PHE A 226 28.65 -8.74 -7.32
CA PHE A 226 27.26 -8.52 -6.90
C PHE A 226 26.49 -7.66 -7.92
N GLY A 227 27.15 -6.71 -8.56
CA GLY A 227 26.58 -5.90 -9.64
C GLY A 227 26.13 -6.71 -10.84
N ASP A 228 26.91 -7.71 -11.22
CA ASP A 228 26.58 -8.61 -12.31
C ASP A 228 25.36 -9.46 -11.96
N TYR A 229 25.28 -9.97 -10.73
CA TYR A 229 24.07 -10.63 -10.25
C TYR A 229 22.86 -9.68 -10.20
N ALA A 230 23.02 -8.46 -9.69
CA ALA A 230 21.93 -7.49 -9.64
C ALA A 230 21.37 -7.16 -11.03
N THR A 231 22.25 -7.11 -12.03
CA THR A 231 21.88 -6.92 -13.45
C THR A 231 21.17 -8.16 -14.02
N HIS A 232 21.57 -9.36 -13.60
CA HIS A 232 20.86 -10.59 -13.94
C HIS A 232 19.44 -10.62 -13.34
N HIS A 233 19.30 -10.16 -12.10
CA HIS A 233 18.03 -10.10 -11.39
C HIS A 233 17.07 -9.05 -12.00
N SER A 234 17.58 -7.87 -12.34
CA SER A 234 16.80 -6.79 -12.97
C SER A 234 17.64 -5.98 -13.96
N ALA A 235 17.07 -5.76 -15.16
CA ALA A 235 17.69 -4.95 -16.20
C ALA A 235 17.55 -3.42 -15.97
N ASP A 236 16.89 -2.98 -14.89
CA ASP A 236 16.74 -1.57 -14.56
C ASP A 236 18.02 -1.01 -13.93
N ALA A 237 18.68 -0.08 -14.62
CA ALA A 237 19.90 0.57 -14.13
C ALA A 237 19.70 1.28 -12.78
N VAL A 238 18.53 1.86 -12.54
CA VAL A 238 18.23 2.55 -11.26
C VAL A 238 18.14 1.54 -10.12
N PHE A 239 17.62 0.35 -10.39
CA PHE A 239 17.60 -0.76 -9.43
C PHE A 239 19.02 -1.21 -9.10
N VAL A 240 19.85 -1.47 -10.11
CA VAL A 240 21.22 -1.97 -9.94
C VAL A 240 22.06 -0.99 -9.12
N ASP A 241 21.99 0.30 -9.43
CA ASP A 241 22.70 1.35 -8.68
C ASP A 241 22.26 1.39 -7.22
N SER A 242 20.95 1.25 -6.96
CA SER A 242 20.41 1.24 -5.60
C SER A 242 20.84 -0.01 -4.83
N ALA A 243 20.84 -1.17 -5.47
CA ALA A 243 21.26 -2.44 -4.88
C ALA A 243 22.75 -2.39 -4.51
N LYS A 244 23.62 -1.89 -5.40
CA LYS A 244 25.05 -1.70 -5.11
C LYS A 244 25.27 -0.75 -3.93
N GLY A 245 24.54 0.37 -3.90
CA GLY A 245 24.59 1.31 -2.79
C GLY A 245 24.25 0.66 -1.44
N PHE A 246 23.20 -0.15 -1.39
CA PHE A 246 22.82 -0.88 -0.17
C PHE A 246 23.81 -1.99 0.21
N HIS A 247 24.39 -2.68 -0.77
CA HIS A 247 25.40 -3.70 -0.53
C HIS A 247 26.63 -3.10 0.15
N ALA A 248 27.16 -2.00 -0.38
CA ALA A 248 28.30 -1.29 0.20
C ALA A 248 28.00 -0.82 1.65
N GLU A 249 26.84 -0.18 1.87
CA GLU A 249 26.44 0.29 3.21
C GLU A 249 26.27 -0.88 4.22
N LEU A 250 25.73 -2.02 3.77
CA LEU A 250 25.59 -3.21 4.59
C LEU A 250 26.93 -3.88 4.94
N ALA A 251 27.89 -3.87 4.00
CA ALA A 251 29.22 -4.41 4.22
C ALA A 251 29.99 -3.60 5.28
N GLU A 252 29.86 -2.27 5.26
CA GLU A 252 30.41 -1.37 6.28
C GLU A 252 29.77 -1.62 7.66
N LEU A 253 28.45 -1.79 7.73
CA LEU A 253 27.74 -2.04 9.00
C LEU A 253 28.02 -3.40 9.66
N ILE A 254 28.61 -4.35 8.94
CA ILE A 254 28.98 -5.68 9.46
C ILE A 254 30.44 -5.71 9.93
N THR A 255 31.26 -4.75 9.50
CA THR A 255 32.68 -4.63 9.88
C THR A 255 32.92 -3.76 11.11
N GLU A 256 31.92 -2.99 11.56
CA GLU A 256 31.85 -2.31 12.87
C GLU A 256 31.31 -3.21 14.00
#